data_AF-A0A016W9Q1-F1
#
_entry.id   AF-A0A016W9Q1-F1
#
_cell.length_a   1.000
_cell.length_b   1.000
_cell.length_c   1.000
_cell.angle_alpha   90.00
_cell.angle_beta   90.00
_cell.angle_gamma   90.00
#
_symmetry.space_group_name_H-M   'P 1'
#
loop_
_entity.id
_entity.type
_entity.pdbx_description
1 polymer ?
#
loop_
_entity_poly.entity_id
_entity_poly.type
_entity_poly.pdbx_seq_one_letter_code
_entity_poly.pdbx_strand_id
1 'polypeptide(L)'
;MHSKQESIFKAVRQWWKTIRTTGGVGKDRIYQQSFVGTPIDGFTQMAWAATRRLGCAVVKCSGRYNVVCRYSERGNIVGEEIYKRGRPCSQCPQGSTCMDNLCKWN
;
A
#
# COMPACT_ATOMS: atom_id res chain seq x y z
N MET A 1 -18.42 16.65 -12.58
CA MET A 1 -18.90 16.19 -11.26
C MET A 1 -18.34 14.79 -11.02
N HIS A 2 -17.42 14.60 -10.07
CA HIS A 2 -16.74 13.29 -9.89
C HIS A 2 -17.66 12.27 -9.21
N SER A 3 -17.58 11.00 -9.59
CA SER A 3 -18.31 9.91 -8.92
C SER A 3 -17.54 9.38 -7.70
N LYS A 4 -18.22 8.62 -6.83
CA LYS A 4 -17.57 7.91 -5.71
C LYS A 4 -16.46 6.98 -6.23
N GLN A 5 -16.76 6.22 -7.28
CA GLN A 5 -15.82 5.28 -7.90
C GLN A 5 -14.61 5.98 -8.52
N GLU A 6 -14.82 7.11 -9.21
CA GLU A 6 -13.70 7.90 -9.75
C GLU A 6 -12.79 8.44 -8.63
N SER A 7 -13.39 8.85 -7.50
CA SER A 7 -12.66 9.40 -6.36
C SER A 7 -11.74 8.37 -5.70
N ILE A 8 -12.21 7.13 -5.47
CA ILE A 8 -11.35 6.05 -4.94
C ILE A 8 -10.22 5.71 -5.91
N PHE A 9 -10.48 5.62 -7.23
CA PHE A 9 -9.43 5.36 -8.21
C PHE A 9 -8.38 6.46 -8.25
N LYS A 10 -8.79 7.73 -8.16
CA LYS A 10 -7.85 8.86 -8.07
C LYS A 10 -6.98 8.79 -6.82
N ALA A 11 -7.58 8.53 -5.66
CA ALA A 11 -6.86 8.44 -4.39
C ALA A 11 -5.82 7.31 -4.39
N VAL A 12 -6.23 6.10 -4.76
CA VAL A 12 -5.35 4.91 -4.83
C VAL A 12 -4.19 5.13 -5.80
N ARG A 13 -4.47 5.70 -6.99
CA ARG A 13 -3.41 6.05 -7.96
C ARG A 13 -2.47 7.12 -7.43
N GLN A 14 -3.01 8.11 -6.70
CA GLN A 14 -2.24 9.19 -6.12
C GLN A 14 -1.32 8.71 -5.00
N TRP A 15 -1.76 7.80 -4.14
CA TRP A 15 -0.91 7.22 -3.10
C TRP A 15 0.17 6.33 -3.71
N TRP A 16 -0.18 5.48 -4.67
CA TRP A 16 0.78 4.57 -5.32
C TRP A 16 1.86 5.29 -6.12
N LYS A 17 1.52 6.36 -6.86
CA LYS A 17 2.49 7.04 -7.74
C LYS A 17 3.63 7.73 -6.98
N THR A 18 3.50 7.93 -5.67
CA THR A 18 4.49 8.66 -4.85
C THR A 18 5.87 8.04 -4.90
N ILE A 19 5.96 6.72 -5.06
CA ILE A 19 7.22 5.99 -5.25
C ILE A 19 8.06 6.51 -6.43
N ARG A 20 7.40 7.03 -7.47
CA ARG A 20 8.05 7.56 -8.68
C ARG A 20 8.57 8.98 -8.48
N THR A 21 8.11 9.67 -7.45
CA THR A 21 8.39 11.11 -7.21
C THR A 21 9.28 11.36 -6.00
N THR A 22 9.51 10.35 -5.14
CA THR A 22 10.26 10.49 -3.88
C THR A 22 11.63 9.79 -3.88
N GLY A 23 12.06 9.24 -5.02
CA GLY A 23 13.38 8.60 -5.16
C GLY A 23 13.44 7.12 -4.74
N GLY A 24 12.32 6.49 -4.39
CA GLY A 24 12.26 5.08 -4.04
C GLY A 24 12.27 4.80 -2.53
N VAL A 25 12.29 3.52 -2.16
CA VAL A 25 12.31 3.04 -0.76
C VAL A 25 13.68 2.46 -0.34
N GLY A 26 14.76 2.87 -1.02
CA GLY A 26 16.11 2.34 -0.79
C GLY A 26 16.27 0.87 -1.20
N LYS A 27 17.51 0.34 -1.27
CA LYS A 27 17.78 -1.03 -1.75
C LYS A 27 17.19 -2.12 -0.87
N ASP A 28 17.16 -1.88 0.44
CA ASP A 28 16.74 -2.86 1.44
C ASP A 28 15.23 -2.82 1.71
N ARG A 29 14.49 -1.91 1.05
CA ARG A 29 13.03 -1.77 1.18
C ARG A 29 12.58 -1.55 2.63
N ILE A 30 13.46 -1.05 3.49
CA ILE A 30 13.15 -0.71 4.88
C ILE A 30 12.35 0.59 4.93
N TYR A 31 11.29 0.59 5.73
CA TYR A 31 10.54 1.80 6.01
C TYR A 31 11.32 2.66 7.03
N GLN A 32 11.83 3.79 6.56
CA GLN A 32 12.71 4.68 7.32
C GLN A 32 11.93 5.73 8.10
N GLN A 33 12.53 6.21 9.20
CA GLN A 33 11.96 7.32 9.99
C GLN A 33 11.69 8.58 9.12
N SER A 34 12.51 8.81 8.10
CA SER A 34 12.36 9.93 7.15
C SER A 34 11.12 9.83 6.26
N PHE A 35 10.46 8.67 6.19
CA PHE A 35 9.24 8.48 5.39
C PHE A 35 7.96 8.85 6.16
N VAL A 36 8.02 8.87 7.50
CA VAL A 36 6.85 9.10 8.37
C VAL A 36 6.18 10.43 8.04
N GLY A 37 4.90 10.38 7.66
CA GLY A 37 4.10 11.56 7.32
C GLY A 37 4.44 12.21 5.98
N THR A 38 5.37 11.64 5.20
CA THR A 38 5.70 12.13 3.86
C THR A 38 4.82 11.45 2.79
N PRO A 39 4.76 11.96 1.54
CA PRO A 39 3.93 11.34 0.51
C PRO A 39 4.20 9.85 0.23
N ILE A 40 5.45 9.38 0.38
CA ILE A 40 5.81 7.97 0.09
C ILE A 40 5.10 6.99 1.03
N ASP A 41 4.66 7.45 2.20
CA ASP A 41 3.95 6.67 3.23
C ASP A 41 2.71 5.95 2.67
N GLY A 42 2.02 6.60 1.72
CA GLY A 42 0.88 6.02 1.03
C GLY A 42 1.28 4.83 0.13
N PHE A 43 2.39 4.93 -0.58
CA PHE A 43 2.90 3.80 -1.37
C PHE A 43 3.35 2.65 -0.47
N THR A 44 4.12 2.94 0.57
CA THR A 44 4.68 1.89 1.45
C THR A 44 3.59 1.11 2.16
N GLN A 45 2.50 1.78 2.59
CA GLN A 45 1.36 1.08 3.18
C GLN A 45 0.65 0.18 2.16
N MET A 46 0.48 0.64 0.92
CA MET A 46 -0.13 -0.14 -0.14
C MET A 46 0.71 -1.35 -0.57
N ALA A 47 2.04 -1.21 -0.55
CA ALA A 47 2.99 -2.24 -0.96
C ALA A 47 3.42 -3.17 0.19
N TRP A 48 2.87 -2.99 1.39
CA TRP A 48 3.28 -3.72 2.58
C TRP A 48 2.92 -5.21 2.51
N ALA A 49 3.91 -6.09 2.34
CA ALA A 49 3.70 -7.51 2.03
C ALA A 49 2.92 -8.27 3.10
N ALA A 50 3.04 -7.88 4.37
CA ALA A 50 2.31 -8.52 5.47
C ALA A 50 0.84 -8.08 5.57
N THR A 51 0.43 -7.02 4.88
CA THR A 51 -0.96 -6.53 4.91
C THR A 51 -1.85 -7.42 4.06
N ARG A 52 -2.92 -7.98 4.63
CA ARG A 52 -3.78 -8.95 3.94
C ARG A 52 -5.24 -8.53 3.78
N ARG A 53 -5.66 -7.47 4.48
CA ARG A 53 -7.03 -6.98 4.50
C ARG A 53 -7.03 -5.47 4.32
N LEU A 54 -8.03 -5.01 3.58
CA LEU A 54 -8.25 -3.61 3.26
C LEU A 54 -9.74 -3.30 3.36
N GLY A 55 -10.07 -2.16 3.94
CA GLY A 55 -11.41 -1.57 3.88
C GLY A 55 -11.30 -0.10 3.54
N CYS A 56 -12.11 0.37 2.59
CA CYS A 56 -12.11 1.77 2.17
C CYS A 56 -13.51 2.38 2.27
N ALA A 57 -13.58 3.66 2.61
CA ALA A 57 -14.78 4.47 2.62
C ALA A 57 -14.61 5.69 1.72
N VAL A 58 -15.66 6.01 0.96
CA VAL A 58 -15.74 7.21 0.11
C VAL A 58 -16.95 8.02 0.53
N VAL A 59 -16.71 9.20 1.09
CA VAL A 59 -17.75 10.06 1.65
C VAL A 59 -17.63 11.46 1.06
N LYS A 60 -18.75 12.04 0.65
CA LYS A 60 -18.80 13.43 0.19
C LYS A 60 -18.98 14.34 1.40
N CYS A 61 -17.97 15.15 1.73
CA CYS A 61 -18.03 16.15 2.80
C CYS A 61 -17.85 17.54 2.18
N SER A 62 -18.76 18.48 2.47
CA SER A 62 -18.66 19.89 2.04
C SER A 62 -18.33 20.06 0.55
N GLY A 63 -19.01 19.29 -0.31
CA GLY A 63 -18.83 19.36 -1.77
C GLY A 63 -17.64 18.57 -2.33
N ARG A 64 -16.75 18.04 -1.50
CA ARG A 64 -15.56 17.25 -1.91
C ARG A 64 -15.71 15.79 -1.50
N TYR A 65 -15.13 14.87 -2.26
CA TYR A 65 -15.04 13.47 -1.84
C TYR A 65 -13.78 13.25 -1.01
N ASN A 66 -13.94 12.62 0.15
CA ASN A 66 -12.88 12.12 0.99
C ASN A 66 -12.81 10.60 0.84
N VAL A 67 -11.60 10.10 0.71
CA VAL A 67 -11.32 8.68 0.55
C VAL A 67 -10.40 8.26 1.68
N VAL A 68 -10.83 7.28 2.48
CA VAL A 68 -10.05 6.72 3.58
C VAL A 68 -9.96 5.22 3.38
N CYS A 69 -8.76 4.66 3.45
CA CYS A 69 -8.51 3.23 3.45
C CYS A 69 -7.79 2.84 4.73
N ARG A 70 -8.21 1.72 5.33
CA ARG A 70 -7.56 1.10 6.48
C ARG A 70 -7.05 -0.28 6.10
N TYR A 71 -5.89 -0.61 6.63
CA TYR A 71 -5.12 -1.80 6.31
C TYR A 71 -4.95 -2.65 7.57
N SER A 72 -5.05 -3.97 7.42
CA SER A 72 -4.80 -4.95 8.48
C SER A 72 -4.13 -6.16 7.84
N GLU A 73 -2.99 -6.62 8.29
CA GLU A 73 -2.05 -6.15 9.31
C GLU A 73 -1.56 -4.71 9.04
N ARG A 74 -1.06 -4.01 10.06
CA ARG A 74 -0.57 -2.63 9.91
C ARG A 74 0.77 -2.61 9.19
N GLY A 75 0.97 -1.65 8.29
CA GLY A 75 2.27 -1.37 7.68
C GLY A 75 2.93 -0.11 8.24
N ASN A 76 3.97 0.37 7.53
CA ASN A 76 4.71 1.59 7.87
C ASN A 76 5.28 1.56 9.30
N ILE A 77 5.83 0.40 9.67
CA ILE A 77 6.54 0.22 10.93
C ILE A 77 8.00 0.58 10.69
N VAL A 78 8.48 1.58 11.42
CA VAL A 78 9.86 2.08 11.27
C VAL A 78 10.85 0.95 11.58
N GLY A 79 11.79 0.74 10.66
CA GLY A 79 12.81 -0.31 10.76
C GLY A 79 12.39 -1.67 10.17
N GLU A 80 11.14 -1.84 9.74
CA GLU A 80 10.70 -3.08 9.09
C GLU A 80 10.76 -3.00 7.56
N GLU A 81 10.91 -4.17 6.92
CA GLU A 81 10.84 -4.30 5.47
C GLU A 81 9.40 -4.10 4.98
N ILE A 82 9.22 -3.21 3.99
CA ILE A 82 7.95 -3.03 3.28
C ILE A 82 7.57 -4.33 2.57
N TYR A 83 8.55 -4.93 1.88
CA TYR A 83 8.44 -6.26 1.28
C TYR A 83 9.85 -6.84 1.11
N LYS A 84 9.96 -8.17 1.22
CA LYS A 84 11.22 -8.87 0.99
C LYS A 84 11.59 -8.88 -0.48
N ARG A 85 12.86 -8.61 -0.78
CA ARG A 85 13.39 -8.74 -2.14
C ARG A 85 13.61 -10.22 -2.49
N GLY A 86 13.13 -10.65 -3.64
CA GLY A 86 13.31 -12.03 -4.09
C GLY A 86 12.59 -12.32 -5.42
N ARG A 87 12.67 -13.57 -5.86
CA ARG A 87 11.82 -14.04 -6.96
C ARG A 87 10.37 -14.10 -6.46
N PRO A 88 9.38 -13.69 -7.27
CA PRO A 88 7.99 -13.82 -6.87
C PRO A 88 7.66 -15.22 -6.35
N CYS A 89 6.86 -15.28 -5.29
CA CYS A 89 6.42 -16.51 -4.64
C CYS A 89 7.49 -17.40 -3.99
N SER A 90 8.78 -17.06 -4.04
CA SER A 90 9.83 -17.91 -3.48
C SER A 90 9.80 -18.05 -1.95
N GLN A 91 9.00 -17.22 -1.27
CA GLN A 91 8.82 -17.23 0.18
C GLN A 91 7.34 -17.04 0.56
N CYS A 92 6.42 -17.57 -0.25
CA CYS A 92 5.01 -17.55 0.15
C CYS A 92 4.80 -18.33 1.47
N PRO A 93 4.00 -17.80 2.41
CA PRO A 93 3.70 -18.51 3.66
C PRO A 93 3.04 -19.86 3.41
N GLN A 94 3.28 -20.82 4.30
CA GLN A 94 2.60 -22.11 4.26
C GLN A 94 1.08 -21.92 4.28
N GLY A 95 0.37 -22.68 3.43
CA GLY A 95 -1.08 -22.58 3.27
C GLY A 95 -1.55 -21.48 2.31
N SER A 96 -0.64 -20.73 1.68
CA SER A 96 -0.95 -19.84 0.57
C SER A 96 -0.53 -20.44 -0.78
N THR A 97 -1.18 -20.00 -1.85
CA THR A 97 -0.89 -20.41 -3.23
C THR A 97 -0.30 -19.23 -4.00
N CYS A 98 0.70 -19.49 -4.85
CA CYS A 98 1.20 -18.48 -5.77
C CYS A 98 0.20 -18.26 -6.93
N MET A 99 -0.28 -17.03 -7.08
CA MET A 99 -1.16 -16.62 -8.19
C MET A 99 -0.79 -15.21 -8.63
N ASP A 100 -0.56 -15.00 -9.92
CA ASP A 100 -0.20 -13.69 -10.51
C ASP A 100 0.96 -12.98 -9.78
N ASN A 101 2.00 -13.74 -9.42
CA ASN A 101 3.16 -13.26 -8.65
C ASN A 101 2.84 -12.81 -7.21
N LEU A 102 1.67 -13.16 -6.67
CA LEU A 102 1.22 -12.85 -5.32
C LEU A 102 0.93 -14.13 -4.51
N CYS A 103 1.12 -14.05 -3.20
CA CYS A 103 0.74 -15.12 -2.27
C CYS A 103 -0.73 -14.97 -1.90
N LYS A 104 -1.59 -15.81 -2.50
CA LYS A 104 -3.03 -15.82 -2.26
C LYS A 104 -3.38 -16.81 -1.16
N TRP A 105 -4.09 -16.32 -0.16
CA TRP A 105 -4.71 -17.18 0.85
C TRP A 105 -6.01 -17.77 0.28
N ASN A 106 -6.18 -19.08 0.41
CA ASN A 106 -7.40 -19.79 -0.01
C ASN A 106 -8.55 -19.53 0.95
#